data_AF-A0A5R2N6H3-F1
#
_entry.id   AF-A0A5R2N6H3-F1
#
_cell.length_a   1.000
_cell.length_b   1.000
_cell.length_c   1.000
_cell.angle_alpha   90.00
_cell.angle_beta   90.00
_cell.angle_gamma   90.00
#
_symmetry.space_group_name_H-M   'P 1'
#
loop_
_entity.id
_entity.type
_entity.pdbx_description
1 polymer ?
#
loop_
_entity_poly.entity_id
_entity_poly.type
_entity_poly.pdbx_seq_one_letter_code
_entity_poly.pdbx_strand_id
1 'polypeptide(L)'
;PELDEAMSVPGLGEREAARPSGRRGLFIAAIVGAVAVAGGLGAFALSLGGKGGSEAPVIVKADNSPIKVKPENPGGTVVPNQDNKVYDAVVKGAKPAEPVQQKLVTNTEEPVDVQAKDPARAVNLSPDQNAAAG
;
A
#
# COMPACT_ATOMS: atom_id res chain seq x y z
N PRO A 1 -75.59 -75.82 -45.65
CA PRO A 1 -74.34 -75.19 -45.16
C PRO A 1 -74.44 -73.67 -45.27
N GLU A 2 -74.90 -73.03 -44.20
CA GLU A 2 -75.05 -71.57 -44.07
C GLU A 2 -74.81 -71.20 -42.60
N LEU A 3 -73.55 -71.06 -42.17
CA LEU A 3 -73.22 -70.56 -40.82
C LEU A 3 -71.88 -69.81 -40.74
N ASP A 4 -71.30 -69.33 -41.85
CA ASP A 4 -69.97 -68.68 -41.83
C ASP A 4 -69.99 -67.15 -42.07
N GLU A 5 -71.15 -66.50 -42.14
CA GLU A 5 -71.23 -65.10 -42.60
C GLU A 5 -72.03 -64.17 -41.67
N ALA A 6 -71.75 -64.18 -40.36
CA ALA A 6 -72.40 -63.22 -39.44
C ALA A 6 -71.66 -62.90 -38.12
N MET A 7 -70.35 -63.14 -37.99
CA MET A 7 -69.62 -62.83 -36.74
C MET A 7 -68.44 -61.88 -36.93
N SER A 8 -68.64 -60.81 -37.70
CA SER A 8 -67.82 -59.61 -37.55
C SER A 8 -68.30 -58.86 -36.31
N VAL A 9 -67.51 -58.88 -35.24
CA VAL A 9 -67.77 -58.13 -34.01
C VAL A 9 -67.65 -56.63 -34.33
N PRO A 10 -68.74 -55.84 -34.27
CA PRO A 10 -68.65 -54.39 -34.38
C PRO A 10 -68.07 -53.89 -33.04
N GLY A 11 -66.85 -53.36 -33.07
CA GLY A 11 -66.25 -52.77 -31.87
C GLY A 11 -64.72 -52.80 -31.82
N LEU A 12 -64.04 -53.42 -32.78
CA LEU A 12 -62.57 -53.35 -32.87
C LEU A 12 -62.05 -52.23 -33.78
N GLY A 13 -62.93 -51.44 -34.41
CA GLY A 13 -62.56 -50.33 -35.30
C GLY A 13 -62.50 -48.94 -34.64
N GLU A 14 -63.03 -48.75 -33.43
CA GLU A 14 -63.33 -47.40 -32.91
C GLU A 14 -62.31 -46.83 -31.92
N ARG A 15 -61.07 -47.31 -31.97
CA ARG A 15 -59.93 -46.55 -31.41
C ARG A 15 -58.88 -46.30 -32.47
N GLU A 16 -59.34 -45.98 -33.67
CA GLU A 16 -58.56 -45.10 -34.53
C GLU A 16 -58.30 -43.83 -33.71
N ALA A 17 -57.03 -43.63 -33.33
CA ALA A 17 -56.58 -42.49 -32.56
C ALA A 17 -57.24 -41.25 -33.13
N ALA A 18 -58.24 -40.71 -32.41
CA ALA A 18 -58.95 -39.52 -32.80
C ALA A 18 -57.88 -38.47 -33.08
N ARG A 19 -57.61 -38.21 -34.36
CA ARG A 19 -56.55 -37.29 -34.75
C ARG A 19 -56.86 -36.02 -33.99
N PRO A 20 -56.01 -35.58 -33.06
CA PRO A 20 -56.30 -34.39 -32.32
C PRO A 20 -56.40 -33.32 -33.38
N SER A 21 -57.59 -32.74 -33.56
CA SER A 21 -57.75 -31.58 -34.42
C SER A 21 -56.68 -30.59 -33.96
N GLY A 22 -55.62 -30.41 -34.75
CA GLY A 22 -54.34 -29.88 -34.24
C GLY A 22 -54.49 -28.50 -33.61
N ARG A 23 -55.54 -27.78 -34.00
CA ARG A 23 -55.96 -26.51 -33.43
C ARG A 23 -56.50 -26.65 -32.00
N ARG A 24 -57.39 -27.60 -31.71
CA ARG A 24 -57.96 -27.78 -30.36
C ARG A 24 -56.89 -28.25 -29.37
N GLY A 25 -56.01 -29.15 -29.79
CA GLY A 25 -54.86 -29.58 -28.98
C GLY A 25 -53.92 -28.42 -28.65
N LEU A 26 -53.65 -27.55 -29.63
CA LEU A 26 -52.83 -26.35 -29.42
C LEU A 26 -53.49 -25.34 -28.47
N PHE A 27 -54.81 -25.13 -28.57
CA PHE A 27 -55.54 -24.26 -27.62
C PHE A 27 -55.48 -24.79 -26.19
N ILE A 28 -55.66 -26.10 -26.00
CA ILE A 28 -55.56 -26.72 -24.67
C ILE A 28 -54.14 -26.58 -24.13
N ALA A 29 -53.12 -26.87 -24.95
CA ALA A 29 -51.72 -26.71 -24.56
C ALA A 29 -51.36 -25.26 -24.19
N ALA A 30 -51.90 -24.28 -24.93
CA ALA A 30 -51.68 -22.86 -24.63
C ALA A 30 -52.30 -22.46 -23.29
N ILE A 31 -53.51 -22.92 -22.97
CA ILE A 31 -54.16 -22.64 -21.68
C ILE A 31 -53.37 -23.26 -20.53
N VAL A 32 -52.99 -24.53 -20.66
CA VAL A 32 -52.20 -25.23 -19.64
C VAL A 32 -50.84 -24.54 -19.43
N GLY A 33 -50.17 -24.16 -20.52
CA GLY A 33 -48.92 -23.40 -20.47
C GLY A 33 -49.08 -22.05 -19.76
N ALA A 34 -50.13 -21.29 -20.07
CA ALA A 34 -50.41 -20.01 -19.43
C ALA A 34 -50.65 -20.16 -17.92
N VAL A 35 -51.41 -21.16 -17.49
CA VAL A 35 -51.65 -21.45 -16.07
C VAL A 35 -50.35 -21.84 -15.37
N ALA A 36 -49.51 -22.68 -15.99
CA ALA A 36 -48.24 -23.08 -15.42
C ALA A 36 -47.28 -21.89 -15.24
N VAL A 37 -47.21 -20.98 -16.22
CA VAL A 37 -46.38 -19.77 -16.13
C VAL A 37 -46.89 -18.82 -15.04
N ALA A 38 -48.20 -18.54 -15.02
CA ALA A 38 -48.79 -17.65 -14.02
C ALA A 38 -48.63 -18.21 -12.59
N GLY A 39 -48.89 -19.51 -12.41
CA GLY A 39 -48.72 -20.19 -11.13
C GLY A 39 -47.25 -20.25 -10.69
N GLY A 40 -46.34 -20.54 -11.61
CA GLY A 40 -44.89 -20.58 -11.35
C GLY A 40 -44.33 -19.21 -10.95
N LEU A 41 -44.71 -18.15 -11.66
CA LEU A 41 -44.30 -16.78 -11.32
C LEU A 41 -44.93 -16.30 -10.01
N GLY A 42 -46.20 -16.61 -9.76
CA GLY A 42 -46.86 -16.28 -8.50
C GLY A 42 -46.21 -16.98 -7.30
N ALA A 43 -45.93 -18.28 -7.42
CA ALA A 43 -45.24 -19.04 -6.39
C ALA A 43 -43.80 -18.56 -6.17
N PHE A 44 -43.07 -18.22 -7.24
CA PHE A 44 -41.73 -17.66 -7.15
C PHE A 44 -41.72 -16.29 -6.46
N ALA A 45 -42.62 -15.38 -6.83
CA ALA A 45 -42.73 -14.07 -6.20
C ALA A 45 -43.04 -14.17 -4.70
N LEU A 46 -43.93 -15.08 -4.31
CA LEU A 46 -44.22 -15.37 -2.89
C LEU A 46 -43.06 -16.05 -2.16
N SER A 47 -42.27 -16.87 -2.86
CA SER A 47 -41.05 -17.50 -2.31
C SER A 47 -39.97 -16.48 -1.97
N LEU A 48 -39.77 -15.46 -2.82
CA LEU A 48 -38.80 -14.39 -2.55
C LEU A 48 -39.33 -13.30 -1.61
N GLY A 49 -40.65 -13.12 -1.54
CA GLY A 49 -41.30 -12.04 -0.81
C GLY A 49 -41.97 -12.45 0.50
N GLY A 50 -41.73 -13.65 1.00
CA GLY A 50 -42.31 -14.19 2.22
C GLY A 50 -41.90 -13.37 3.44
N LYS A 51 -42.76 -12.41 3.81
CA LYS A 51 -42.86 -11.76 5.13
C LYS A 51 -41.49 -11.61 5.82
N GLY A 52 -40.71 -10.64 5.34
CA GLY A 52 -39.80 -9.92 6.23
C GLY A 52 -40.64 -9.31 7.34
N GLY A 53 -40.91 -10.12 8.38
CA GLY A 53 -41.36 -9.61 9.65
C GLY A 53 -40.44 -8.48 10.05
N SER A 54 -40.94 -7.58 10.87
CA SER A 54 -40.27 -6.43 11.47
C SER A 54 -39.05 -6.76 12.35
N GLU A 55 -38.37 -7.85 12.02
CA GLU A 55 -37.15 -8.40 12.55
C GLU A 55 -36.14 -8.50 11.40
N ALA A 56 -36.07 -7.44 10.57
CA ALA A 56 -34.85 -7.22 9.80
C ALA A 56 -33.70 -7.22 10.83
N PRO A 57 -32.65 -8.04 10.65
CA PRO A 57 -31.54 -8.06 11.59
C PRO A 57 -31.09 -6.64 11.82
N VAL A 58 -30.94 -6.22 13.08
CA VAL A 58 -30.47 -4.87 13.40
C VAL A 58 -29.13 -4.69 12.71
N ILE A 59 -29.13 -3.92 11.62
CA ILE A 59 -27.93 -3.66 10.84
C ILE A 59 -27.10 -2.67 11.65
N VAL A 60 -26.25 -3.19 12.53
CA VAL A 60 -25.26 -2.40 13.26
C VAL A 60 -24.19 -1.99 12.24
N LYS A 61 -24.31 -0.77 11.71
CA LYS A 61 -23.25 -0.18 10.89
C LYS A 61 -22.08 0.16 11.80
N ALA A 62 -20.91 -0.36 11.47
CA ALA A 62 -19.67 0.07 12.11
C ALA A 62 -19.45 1.56 11.85
N ASP A 63 -18.82 2.23 12.80
CA ASP A 63 -18.29 3.57 12.56
C ASP A 63 -17.29 3.47 11.39
N ASN A 64 -17.50 4.28 10.36
CA ASN A 64 -16.63 4.36 9.19
C ASN A 64 -15.53 5.42 9.37
N SER A 65 -15.43 6.01 10.57
CA SER A 65 -14.35 6.91 10.89
C SER A 65 -12.99 6.17 10.82
N PRO A 66 -11.97 6.80 10.23
CA PRO A 66 -10.66 6.19 10.15
C PRO A 66 -10.05 6.05 11.55
N ILE A 67 -9.86 4.81 11.99
CA ILE A 67 -9.24 4.47 13.29
C ILE A 67 -7.80 4.97 13.44
N LYS A 68 -7.15 5.32 12.32
CA LYS A 68 -5.78 5.84 12.27
C LYS A 68 -5.71 6.94 11.22
N VAL A 69 -5.64 8.18 11.68
CA VAL A 69 -5.39 9.35 10.85
C VAL A 69 -3.95 9.78 11.08
N LYS A 70 -3.22 10.06 9.99
CA LYS A 70 -1.88 10.62 10.09
C LYS A 70 -1.99 12.00 10.78
N PRO A 71 -1.18 12.29 11.80
CA PRO A 71 -1.17 13.62 12.41
C PRO A 71 -0.90 14.71 11.36
N GLU A 72 -1.62 15.82 11.44
CA GLU A 72 -1.46 16.97 10.53
C GLU A 72 0.00 17.45 10.50
N ASN A 73 0.66 17.38 11.64
CA ASN A 73 2.08 17.59 11.76
C ASN A 73 2.74 16.26 12.18
N PRO A 74 3.44 15.55 11.28
CA PRO A 74 4.02 14.24 11.56
C PRO A 74 5.17 14.27 12.58
N GLY A 75 5.50 15.44 13.11
CA GLY A 75 6.61 15.64 14.01
C GLY A 75 7.95 15.49 13.31
N GLY A 76 9.02 15.56 14.11
CA GLY A 76 10.40 15.59 13.64
C GLY A 76 11.16 16.75 14.27
N THR A 77 12.47 16.59 14.42
CA THR A 77 13.32 17.68 14.89
C THR A 77 13.48 18.72 13.78
N VAL A 78 13.12 19.97 14.07
CA VAL A 78 13.52 21.09 13.22
C VAL A 78 14.99 21.31 13.47
N VAL A 79 15.83 20.79 12.59
CA VAL A 79 17.28 20.98 12.71
C VAL A 79 17.60 22.42 12.28
N PRO A 80 18.20 23.25 13.14
CA PRO A 80 18.56 24.62 12.77
C PRO A 80 19.64 24.67 11.69
N ASN A 81 19.62 25.71 10.85
CA ASN A 81 20.62 25.98 9.79
C ASN A 81 20.73 24.90 8.68
N GLN A 82 19.65 24.16 8.41
CA GLN A 82 19.60 23.17 7.31
C GLN A 82 19.73 23.79 5.92
N ASP A 83 19.40 25.07 5.78
CA ASP A 83 19.50 25.87 4.56
C ASP A 83 20.88 26.52 4.37
N ASN A 84 21.88 26.14 5.17
CA ASN A 84 23.21 26.71 5.05
C ASN A 84 23.92 26.24 3.77
N LYS A 85 24.37 27.20 2.95
CA LYS A 85 25.13 26.99 1.71
C LYS A 85 26.42 26.18 1.91
N VAL A 86 26.92 26.07 3.14
CA VAL A 86 28.07 25.21 3.48
C VAL A 86 27.73 23.73 3.27
N TYR A 87 26.52 23.28 3.63
CA TYR A 87 26.10 21.89 3.40
C TYR A 87 25.88 21.60 1.92
N ASP A 88 25.41 22.59 1.17
CA ASP A 88 25.29 22.53 -0.28
C ASP A 88 26.64 22.29 -0.96
N ALA A 89 27.74 22.89 -0.49
CA ALA A 89 29.06 22.68 -1.07
C ALA A 89 29.54 21.23 -0.93
N VAL A 90 29.21 20.57 0.18
CA VAL A 90 29.56 19.17 0.45
C VAL A 90 28.65 18.21 -0.33
N VAL A 91 27.34 18.48 -0.40
CA VAL A 91 26.36 17.65 -1.11
C VAL A 91 26.43 17.82 -2.63
N LYS A 92 26.66 19.04 -3.12
CA LYS A 92 26.83 19.33 -4.56
C LYS A 92 28.28 19.12 -5.04
N GLY A 93 29.18 18.70 -4.16
CA GLY A 93 30.57 18.37 -4.51
C GLY A 93 31.39 19.56 -5.03
N ALA A 94 31.02 20.79 -4.65
CA ALA A 94 31.76 21.98 -5.07
C ALA A 94 33.07 22.06 -4.28
N LYS A 95 34.18 21.72 -4.94
CA LYS A 95 35.54 21.89 -4.39
C LYS A 95 35.73 23.36 -3.97
N PRO A 96 36.18 23.64 -2.74
CA PRO A 96 36.56 24.99 -2.34
C PRO A 96 37.55 25.52 -3.38
N ALA A 97 37.32 26.73 -3.90
CA ALA A 97 38.25 27.35 -4.82
C ALA A 97 39.64 27.38 -4.17
N GLU A 98 40.65 26.90 -4.90
CA GLU A 98 42.02 26.80 -4.38
C GLU A 98 42.46 28.15 -3.80
N PRO A 99 43.00 28.18 -2.56
CA PRO A 99 43.42 29.43 -1.94
C PRO A 99 44.55 30.04 -2.78
N VAL A 100 44.25 31.12 -3.49
CA VAL A 100 45.24 31.84 -4.31
C VAL A 100 46.11 32.69 -3.37
N GLN A 101 47.12 32.05 -2.77
CA GLN A 101 48.07 32.72 -1.89
C GLN A 101 49.02 33.59 -2.74
N GLN A 102 48.68 34.86 -2.90
CA GLN A 102 49.38 35.79 -3.81
C GLN A 102 50.86 36.06 -3.47
N LYS A 103 51.32 35.66 -2.27
CA LYS A 103 52.73 35.77 -1.86
C LYS A 103 53.08 34.62 -0.93
N LEU A 104 53.98 33.74 -1.39
CA LEU A 104 54.61 32.73 -0.56
C LEU A 104 55.58 33.45 0.40
N VAL A 105 55.15 33.69 1.63
CA VAL A 105 56.07 34.07 2.71
C VAL A 105 56.68 32.77 3.22
N THR A 106 57.88 32.44 2.76
CA THR A 106 58.65 31.32 3.31
C THR A 106 59.10 31.69 4.72
N ASN A 107 58.47 31.15 5.76
CA ASN A 107 59.00 31.18 7.12
C ASN A 107 60.16 30.18 7.24
N THR A 108 61.25 30.45 6.53
CA THR A 108 62.48 29.67 6.65
C THR A 108 63.29 30.30 7.79
N GLU A 109 63.14 29.79 9.00
CA GLU A 109 64.10 30.06 10.08
C GLU A 109 65.30 29.12 9.92
N GLU A 110 66.51 29.68 9.86
CA GLU A 110 67.73 28.90 9.97
C GLU A 110 68.03 28.62 11.46
N PRO A 111 68.33 27.37 11.85
CA PRO A 111 68.69 27.05 13.23
C PRO A 111 69.95 27.81 13.62
N VAL A 112 69.88 28.63 14.68
CA VAL A 112 71.06 29.25 15.27
C VAL A 112 71.80 28.17 16.07
N ASP A 113 73.03 27.87 15.67
CA ASP A 113 73.91 26.95 16.39
C ASP A 113 74.37 27.58 17.71
N VAL A 114 73.80 27.12 18.82
CA VAL A 114 74.08 27.62 20.18
C VAL A 114 75.41 27.08 20.74
N GLN A 115 76.15 26.27 19.99
CA GLN A 115 77.41 25.67 20.43
C GLN A 115 78.62 26.51 20.01
N ALA A 116 78.47 27.40 19.03
CA ALA A 116 79.54 28.29 18.59
C ALA A 116 79.62 29.61 19.38
N LYS A 117 78.65 29.91 20.27
CA LYS A 117 78.56 31.20 20.97
C LYS A 117 78.53 31.09 22.50
N ASP A 118 79.35 30.24 23.08
CA ASP A 118 79.88 30.53 24.42
C ASP A 118 81.31 29.97 24.65
N PRO A 119 82.35 30.70 24.21
CA PRO A 119 83.69 30.57 24.79
C PRO A 119 83.96 31.63 25.87
N ALA A 120 82.95 32.27 26.46
CA ALA A 120 83.15 33.48 27.27
C ALA A 120 82.49 33.50 28.66
N ARG A 121 81.85 32.41 29.14
CA ARG A 121 81.65 32.21 30.60
C ARG A 121 82.93 31.73 31.31
N ALA A 122 84.11 32.06 30.78
CA ALA A 122 85.33 32.15 31.57
C ALA A 122 85.35 33.52 32.28
N VAL A 123 84.61 33.64 33.39
CA VAL A 123 84.79 34.75 34.34
C VAL A 123 85.31 34.18 35.65
N ASN A 124 86.65 34.18 35.75
CA ASN A 124 87.39 34.16 37.00
C ASN A 124 86.91 35.32 37.87
N LEU A 125 86.32 35.02 39.02
CA LEU A 125 86.04 35.97 40.10
C LEU A 125 86.39 35.29 41.43
N SER A 126 87.70 35.24 41.73
CA SER A 126 88.19 35.29 43.11
C SER A 126 89.11 36.50 43.21
N PRO A 127 88.61 37.57 43.84
CA PRO A 127 89.17 38.03 45.11
C PRO A 127 88.00 38.13 46.11
N ASP A 128 88.02 37.45 47.24
CA ASP A 128 88.65 37.99 48.44
C ASP A 128 88.92 36.86 49.44
N GLN A 129 90.20 36.49 49.59
CA GLN A 129 90.71 35.85 50.80
C GLN A 129 91.48 36.90 51.59
N ASN A 130 90.79 37.67 52.43
CA ASN A 130 91.38 38.18 53.68
C ASN A 130 90.30 38.60 54.68
N ALA A 131 89.86 37.66 55.53
CA ALA A 131 89.43 37.95 56.90
C ALA A 131 89.44 36.64 57.70
N ALA A 132 90.48 36.49 58.50
CA ALA A 132 90.65 35.44 59.49
C ALA A 132 89.49 35.37 60.49
N ALA A 133 89.06 34.17 60.87
CA ALA A 133 88.45 33.88 62.17
C ALA A 133 88.44 32.36 62.44
N GLY A 134 89.16 31.94 63.49
CA GLY A 134 88.92 30.69 64.24
C GLY A 134 89.91 29.57 64.02
#